data_AF-A0A526ZSD0-F1
#
_entry.id   AF-A0A526ZSD0-F1
#
_cell.length_a   1.000
_cell.length_b   1.000
_cell.length_c   1.000
_cell.angle_alpha   90.00
_cell.angle_beta   90.00
_cell.angle_gamma   90.00
#
_symmetry.space_group_name_H-M   'P 1'
#
loop_
_entity.id
_entity.type
_entity.pdbx_description
1 polymer ?
#
loop_
_entity_poly.entity_id
_entity_poly.type
_entity_poly.pdbx_seq_one_letter_code
_entity_poly.pdbx_strand_id
1 'polypeptide(L)'
;MFALPFFRRDLPALKGDRVTLRVPLTNDYREWSVLRGESRAFLEPWEPRWNPDELDRTAWRHRLSRYREDYAQGTAIAFFIFDKSNAKLVGGITLGNIRHGVAQSGHI
;
A
#
# COMPACT_ATOMS: atom_id res chain seq x y z
N MET A 1 4.52 18.51 -21.68
CA MET A 1 5.63 17.63 -21.25
C MET A 1 5.20 16.19 -21.53
N PHE A 2 5.63 15.61 -22.65
CA PHE A 2 5.19 14.29 -23.09
C PHE A 2 5.93 13.21 -22.28
N ALA A 3 5.21 12.41 -21.50
CA ALA A 3 5.78 11.26 -20.82
C ALA A 3 5.96 10.12 -21.84
N LEU A 4 7.21 9.72 -22.09
CA LEU A 4 7.55 8.61 -22.97
C LEU A 4 6.99 7.28 -22.39
N PRO A 5 6.13 6.55 -23.11
CA PRO A 5 5.40 5.39 -22.57
C PRO A 5 6.25 4.12 -22.40
N PHE A 6 7.52 4.14 -22.78
CA PHE A 6 8.37 2.94 -22.89
C PHE A 6 9.19 2.60 -21.64
N PHE A 7 9.29 3.51 -20.67
CA PHE A 7 9.91 3.21 -19.37
C PHE A 7 8.87 3.24 -18.26
N ARG A 8 7.90 2.32 -18.30
CA ARG A 8 7.24 1.94 -17.04
C ARG A 8 8.29 1.22 -16.21
N ARG A 9 8.87 1.91 -15.24
CA ARG A 9 9.60 1.24 -14.15
C ARG A 9 8.66 0.19 -13.57
N ASP A 10 9.11 -1.05 -13.51
CA ASP A 10 8.40 -2.08 -12.78
C ASP A 10 8.13 -1.58 -11.37
N LEU A 11 6.90 -1.77 -10.91
CA LEU A 11 6.54 -1.41 -9.55
C LEU A 11 7.37 -2.29 -8.61
N PRO A 12 7.99 -1.72 -7.57
CA PRO A 12 8.88 -2.47 -6.72
C PRO A 12 8.11 -3.60 -6.03
N ALA A 13 8.76 -4.74 -5.96
CA ALA A 13 8.30 -5.91 -5.23
C ALA A 13 9.48 -6.54 -4.52
N LEU A 14 9.27 -6.99 -3.28
CA LEU A 14 10.28 -7.64 -2.46
C LEU A 14 9.84 -9.06 -2.20
N LYS A 15 10.72 -10.02 -2.44
CA LYS A 15 10.48 -11.44 -2.15
C LYS A 15 11.30 -11.83 -0.94
N GLY A 16 10.62 -12.24 0.13
CA GLY A 16 11.25 -12.85 1.30
C GLY A 16 11.06 -14.36 1.33
N ASP A 17 11.48 -14.96 2.44
CA ASP A 17 11.35 -16.40 2.66
C ASP A 17 9.89 -16.79 2.90
N ARG A 18 9.15 -15.99 3.67
CA ARG A 18 7.77 -16.26 4.09
C ARG A 18 6.74 -15.37 3.43
N VAL A 19 7.12 -14.15 3.03
CA VAL A 19 6.19 -13.15 2.51
C VAL A 19 6.73 -12.50 1.25
N THR A 20 5.81 -11.98 0.43
CA THR A 20 6.11 -11.13 -0.71
C THR A 20 5.45 -9.77 -0.49
N LEU A 21 6.21 -8.70 -0.68
CA LEU A 21 5.71 -7.33 -0.68
C LEU A 21 5.51 -6.87 -2.12
N ARG A 22 4.34 -6.33 -2.43
CA ARG A 22 4.09 -5.65 -3.70
C ARG A 22 3.19 -4.45 -3.49
N VAL A 23 3.24 -3.50 -4.42
CA VAL A 23 2.31 -2.36 -4.37
C VAL A 23 0.85 -2.82 -4.50
N PRO A 24 -0.11 -2.11 -3.87
CA PRO A 24 -1.53 -2.39 -4.00
C PRO A 24 -2.03 -2.21 -5.44
N LEU A 25 -2.92 -3.09 -5.88
CA LEU A 25 -3.56 -3.07 -7.20
C LEU A 25 -5.07 -2.92 -7.05
N THR A 26 -5.74 -2.41 -8.09
CA THR A 26 -7.19 -2.18 -8.07
C THR A 26 -8.00 -3.42 -7.70
N ASN A 27 -7.54 -4.60 -8.12
CA ASN A 27 -8.22 -5.88 -7.90
C ASN A 27 -8.07 -6.43 -6.47
N ASP A 28 -7.20 -5.84 -5.65
CA ASP A 28 -6.99 -6.29 -4.27
C ASP A 28 -8.12 -5.89 -3.33
N TYR A 29 -9.04 -5.04 -3.80
CA TYR A 29 -10.13 -4.47 -3.00
C TYR A 29 -10.85 -5.50 -2.13
N ARG A 30 -11.28 -6.63 -2.71
CA ARG A 30 -12.09 -7.63 -1.99
C ARG A 30 -11.30 -8.26 -0.85
N GLU A 31 -10.06 -8.65 -1.12
CA GLU A 31 -9.21 -9.31 -0.13
C GLU A 31 -8.82 -8.32 0.99
N TRP A 32 -8.48 -7.09 0.60
CA TRP A 32 -8.19 -6.00 1.51
C TRP A 32 -9.39 -5.63 2.40
N SER A 33 -10.60 -5.52 1.83
CA SER A 33 -11.79 -5.12 2.59
C SER A 33 -12.18 -6.19 3.62
N VAL A 34 -12.07 -7.47 3.25
CA VAL A 34 -12.32 -8.59 4.15
C VAL A 34 -11.30 -8.59 5.29
N LEU A 35 -10.00 -8.57 4.95
CA LEU A 35 -8.93 -8.58 5.95
C LEU A 35 -9.05 -7.39 6.94
N ARG A 36 -9.29 -6.18 6.43
CA ARG A 36 -9.49 -5.00 7.27
C ARG A 36 -10.75 -5.10 8.12
N GLY A 37 -11.85 -5.60 7.56
CA GLY A 37 -13.09 -5.82 8.29
C GLY A 37 -12.91 -6.80 9.46
N GLU A 38 -12.26 -7.93 9.22
CA GLU A 38 -11.94 -8.94 10.25
C GLU A 38 -10.97 -8.38 11.31
N SER A 39 -10.01 -7.54 10.89
CA SER A 39 -9.01 -6.95 11.78
C SER A 39 -9.49 -5.70 12.52
N ARG A 40 -10.70 -5.19 12.25
CA ARG A 40 -11.18 -3.87 12.72
C ARG A 40 -11.10 -3.73 14.24
N ALA A 41 -11.62 -4.70 14.98
CA ALA A 41 -11.66 -4.66 16.44
C ALA A 41 -10.24 -4.59 17.07
N PHE A 42 -9.25 -5.16 16.39
CA PHE A 42 -7.85 -5.10 16.81
C PHE A 42 -7.18 -3.78 16.42
N LEU A 43 -7.46 -3.25 15.22
CA LEU A 43 -6.78 -2.08 14.66
C LEU A 43 -7.33 -0.74 15.14
N GLU A 44 -8.63 -0.67 15.46
CA GLU A 44 -9.32 0.58 15.83
C GLU A 44 -8.67 1.36 16.98
N PRO A 45 -8.06 0.73 18.02
CA PRO A 45 -7.36 1.47 19.08
C PRO A 45 -6.02 2.10 18.64
N TRP A 46 -5.40 1.58 17.57
CA TRP A 46 -4.05 1.98 17.14
C TRP A 46 -4.04 2.90 15.93
N GLU A 47 -5.14 2.93 15.18
CA GLU A 47 -5.27 3.71 13.97
C GLU A 47 -6.07 5.00 14.21
N PRO A 48 -5.92 6.01 13.33
CA PRO A 48 -6.84 7.13 13.29
C PRO A 48 -8.28 6.65 13.16
N ARG A 49 -9.22 7.49 13.61
CA ARG A 49 -10.66 7.18 13.57
C ARG A 49 -11.08 6.69 12.19
N TRP A 50 -11.68 5.50 12.14
CA TRP A 50 -12.21 4.91 10.92
C TRP A 50 -13.47 5.66 10.51
N ASN A 51 -13.56 6.05 9.23
CA ASN A 51 -14.80 6.58 8.71
C ASN A 51 -15.84 5.46 8.50
N PRO A 52 -17.14 5.76 8.47
CA PRO A 52 -18.17 4.76 8.18
C PRO A 52 -17.99 4.09 6.81
N ASP A 53 -17.45 4.81 5.83
CA ASP A 53 -17.17 4.39 4.45
C ASP A 53 -15.73 3.89 4.25
N GLU A 54 -14.97 3.66 5.32
CA GLU A 54 -13.55 3.29 5.29
C GLU A 54 -13.27 2.08 4.40
N LEU A 55 -14.20 1.12 4.36
CA LEU A 55 -14.13 -0.13 3.60
C LEU A 55 -14.82 -0.06 2.23
N ASP A 56 -15.41 1.08 1.88
CA ASP A 56 -16.14 1.22 0.63
C ASP A 56 -15.21 1.27 -0.57
N ARG A 57 -15.75 0.81 -1.71
CA ARG A 57 -15.02 0.79 -2.97
C ARG A 57 -14.59 2.19 -3.42
N THR A 58 -15.35 3.22 -3.07
CA THR A 58 -15.00 4.61 -3.39
C THR A 58 -13.79 5.07 -2.57
N ALA A 59 -13.83 4.91 -1.24
CA ALA A 59 -12.71 5.21 -0.34
C ALA A 59 -11.43 4.44 -0.73
N TRP A 60 -11.58 3.17 -1.09
CA TRP A 60 -10.49 2.34 -1.63
C TRP A 60 -9.82 2.96 -2.87
N ARG A 61 -10.60 3.42 -3.86
CA ARG A 61 -10.03 4.06 -5.07
C ARG A 61 -9.29 5.34 -4.73
N HIS A 62 -9.82 6.15 -3.80
CA HIS A 62 -9.15 7.37 -3.35
C HIS A 62 -7.82 7.05 -2.67
N ARG A 63 -7.79 6.04 -1.79
CA ARG A 63 -6.56 5.53 -1.16
C ARG A 63 -5.55 5.07 -2.19
N LEU A 64 -5.97 4.28 -3.18
CA LEU A 64 -5.07 3.80 -4.22
C LEU A 64 -4.53 4.92 -5.11
N SER A 65 -5.34 5.95 -5.38
CA SER A 65 -4.90 7.16 -6.07
C SER A 65 -3.83 7.88 -5.26
N ARG A 66 -4.02 8.02 -3.95
CA ARG A 66 -3.07 8.66 -3.05
C ARG A 66 -1.72 7.92 -3.01
N TYR A 67 -1.73 6.59 -2.89
CA TYR A 67 -0.50 5.79 -2.93
C TYR A 67 0.27 5.94 -4.26
N ARG A 68 -0.43 6.05 -5.38
CA ARG A 68 0.20 6.29 -6.68
C ARG A 68 0.82 7.67 -6.76
N GLU A 69 0.14 8.68 -6.23
CA GLU A 69 0.65 10.05 -6.17
C GLU A 69 1.88 10.16 -5.27
N ASP A 70 1.83 9.61 -4.05
CA ASP A 70 2.97 9.62 -3.12
C ASP A 70 4.19 8.87 -3.70
N TYR A 71 3.95 7.74 -4.38
CA TYR A 71 5.02 7.02 -5.06
C TYR A 71 5.61 7.81 -6.24
N ALA A 72 4.76 8.46 -7.04
CA ALA A 72 5.21 9.30 -8.15
C ALA A 72 6.01 10.54 -7.67
N GLN A 73 5.65 11.09 -6.50
CA GLN A 73 6.38 12.18 -5.85
C GLN A 73 7.64 11.70 -5.11
N GLY A 74 7.80 10.38 -4.94
CA GLY A 74 8.94 9.79 -4.22
C GLY A 74 8.91 10.05 -2.72
N THR A 75 7.74 10.33 -2.14
CA THR A 75 7.54 10.72 -0.73
C THR A 75 7.07 9.56 0.15
N ALA A 76 6.39 8.58 -0.44
CA ALA A 76 6.03 7.34 0.25
C ALA A 76 5.85 6.18 -0.73
N ILE A 77 5.88 4.96 -0.19
CA ILE A 77 5.50 3.76 -0.91
C ILE A 77 4.73 2.80 0.00
N ALA A 78 3.52 2.44 -0.44
CA ALA A 78 2.69 1.45 0.22
C ALA A 78 2.92 0.07 -0.38
N PHE A 79 3.04 -0.93 0.48
CA PHE A 79 3.14 -2.33 0.11
C PHE A 79 2.04 -3.14 0.81
N PHE A 80 1.49 -4.08 0.07
CA PHE A 80 0.71 -5.17 0.62
C PHE A 80 1.60 -6.38 0.85
N ILE A 81 1.36 -7.04 1.97
CA ILE A 81 2.09 -8.20 2.43
C ILE A 81 1.29 -9.43 2.06
N PHE A 82 1.86 -10.28 1.22
CA PHE A 82 1.27 -11.55 0.81
C PHE A 82 2.02 -12.70 1.43
N ASP A 83 1.32 -13.67 2.00
CA ASP A 83 1.92 -14.94 2.39
C ASP A 83 2.39 -15.69 1.14
N LYS A 84 3.62 -16.20 1.17
CA LYS A 84 4.25 -16.83 0.01
C LYS A 84 3.64 -18.20 -0.31
N SER A 85 3.10 -18.91 0.68
CA SER A 85 2.61 -20.28 0.49
C SER A 85 1.27 -20.33 -0.24
N ASN A 86 0.41 -19.35 0.01
CA ASN A 86 -0.96 -19.33 -0.50
C ASN A 86 -1.34 -18.04 -1.23
N ALA A 87 -0.39 -17.10 -1.38
CA ALA A 87 -0.58 -15.80 -2.02
C ALA A 87 -1.73 -14.96 -1.42
N LYS A 88 -2.09 -15.19 -0.15
CA LYS A 88 -3.12 -14.42 0.53
C LYS A 88 -2.56 -13.13 1.10
N LEU A 89 -3.33 -12.05 1.00
CA LEU A 89 -3.07 -10.79 1.67
C LEU A 89 -3.17 -10.99 3.19
N VAL A 90 -2.10 -10.67 3.89
CA VAL A 90 -2.01 -10.78 5.36
C VAL A 90 -1.77 -9.45 6.05
N GLY A 91 -1.56 -8.37 5.29
CA GLY A 91 -1.41 -7.04 5.86
C GLY A 91 -0.90 -6.01 4.85
N GLY A 92 -0.51 -4.85 5.37
CA GLY A 92 0.12 -3.78 4.61
C GLY A 92 1.18 -3.06 5.43
N ILE A 93 2.17 -2.49 4.76
CA ILE A 93 3.23 -1.68 5.34
C ILE A 93 3.51 -0.50 4.42
N THR A 94 3.68 0.69 4.99
CA THR A 94 3.93 1.92 4.23
C THR A 94 5.23 2.53 4.68
N LEU A 95 6.19 2.68 3.76
CA LEU A 95 7.36 3.51 3.98
C LEU A 95 6.99 4.94 3.61
N GLY A 96 6.80 5.81 4.61
CA GLY A 96 6.44 7.22 4.45
C GLY A 96 7.59 8.18 4.77
N ASN A 97 7.34 9.47 4.54
CA ASN A 97 8.31 10.57 4.80
C ASN A 97 9.69 10.25 4.21
N ILE A 98 9.70 9.72 2.99
CA ILE A 98 10.94 9.44 2.24
C ILE A 98 11.58 10.78 1.91
N ARG A 99 12.83 10.95 2.35
CA ARG A 99 13.66 12.12 2.08
C ARG A 99 14.87 11.69 1.29
N HIS A 100 15.16 12.46 0.25
CA HIS A 100 16.31 12.29 -0.63
C HIS A 100 17.29 13.45 -0.41
N GLY A 101 18.53 13.30 -0.89
CA GLY A 101 19.55 14.35 -0.82
C GLY A 101 20.49 14.15 0.37
N VAL A 102 20.81 15.23 1.10
CA VAL A 102 21.83 15.23 2.17
C VAL A 102 21.45 14.32 3.34
N ALA A 103 20.16 14.28 3.68
CA ALA A 103 19.61 13.29 4.59
C ALA A 103 18.81 12.26 3.78
N GLN A 104 19.25 11.00 3.78
CA GLN A 104 18.56 9.90 3.11
C GLN A 104 17.85 9.05 4.16
N SER A 105 16.53 9.23 4.29
CA SER A 105 15.74 8.63 5.37
C SER A 105 14.33 8.28 4.94
N GLY A 106 13.67 7.43 5.72
CA GLY A 106 12.24 7.10 5.61
C GLY A 106 11.71 6.52 6.91
N HIS A 107 10.40 6.43 7.04
CA HIS A 107 9.70 6.02 8.27
C HIS A 107 8.68 4.92 7.98
N ILE A 108 8.54 4.00 8.92
CA ILE A 108 7.54 2.92 8.90
C ILE A 108 6.72 3.07 10.19
#